data_AF-K6TXD3-F1
#
_entry.id   AF-K6TXD3-F1
#
_cell.length_a   1.000
_cell.length_b   1.000
_cell.length_c   1.000
_cell.angle_alpha   90.00
_cell.angle_beta   90.00
_cell.angle_gamma   90.00
#
_symmetry.space_group_name_H-M   'P 1'
#
loop_
_entity.id
_entity.type
_entity.pdbx_description
1 polymer ?
#
loop_
_entity_poly.entity_id
_entity_poly.type
_entity_poly.pdbx_seq_one_letter_code
_entity_poly.pdbx_strand_id
1 'polypeptide(L)'
;MNKKCEKCKYTLITCEQLCFWLGFIEAGQISPDYKEEYRSLVGAVKLYMNIKNKYMKHNLDDCNEKCFSCDNRLRVEKSEKYFEKILEIIKNNFYSREKKLAKIYRLHEKYIEECGSFSDKELFKK
;
A
#
# COMPACT_ATOMS: atom_id res chain seq x y z
N MET A 1 -3.81 -9.68 -21.06
CA MET A 1 -2.71 -9.42 -20.11
C MET A 1 -1.59 -10.44 -20.32
N ASN A 2 -0.32 -10.06 -20.20
CA ASN A 2 0.78 -11.02 -20.37
C ASN A 2 0.79 -11.97 -19.15
N LYS A 3 0.43 -13.25 -19.31
CA LYS A 3 0.29 -14.27 -18.24
C LYS A 3 1.47 -14.34 -17.26
N LYS A 4 2.62 -13.80 -17.64
CA LYS A 4 3.85 -13.73 -16.84
C LYS A 4 3.81 -12.69 -15.71
N CYS A 5 3.01 -11.63 -15.81
CA CYS A 5 2.88 -10.61 -14.76
C CYS A 5 1.95 -11.02 -13.61
N GLU A 6 1.09 -12.02 -13.80
CA GLU A 6 0.14 -12.51 -12.78
C GLU A 6 0.84 -13.10 -11.55
N LYS A 7 2.07 -13.63 -11.71
CA LYS A 7 2.87 -14.23 -10.63
C LYS A 7 4.06 -13.34 -10.21
N CYS A 8 4.10 -12.09 -10.66
CA CYS A 8 5.16 -11.17 -10.29
C CYS A 8 5.01 -10.74 -8.82
N LYS A 9 6.11 -10.69 -8.06
CA LYS A 9 6.12 -10.16 -6.69
C LYS A 9 5.54 -8.74 -6.59
N TYR A 10 5.79 -7.89 -7.60
CA TYR A 10 5.25 -6.53 -7.64
C TYR A 10 3.73 -6.50 -7.81
N THR A 11 3.16 -7.45 -8.55
CA THR A 11 1.70 -7.62 -8.63
C THR A 11 1.12 -8.00 -7.27
N LEU A 12 1.74 -8.97 -6.57
CA LEU A 12 1.32 -9.36 -5.23
C LEU A 12 1.42 -8.18 -4.25
N ILE A 13 2.52 -7.43 -4.26
CA ILE A 13 2.67 -6.22 -3.42
C ILE A 13 1.61 -5.18 -3.78
N THR A 14 1.29 -4.99 -5.06
CA THR A 14 0.25 -4.04 -5.50
C THR A 14 -1.14 -4.46 -5.03
N CYS A 15 -1.46 -5.76 -5.06
CA CYS A 15 -2.70 -6.28 -4.47
C CYS A 15 -2.76 -6.00 -2.97
N GLU A 16 -1.67 -6.19 -2.24
CA GLU A 16 -1.60 -5.86 -0.81
C GLU A 16 -1.74 -4.37 -0.54
N GLN A 17 -1.21 -3.51 -1.41
CA GLN A 17 -1.43 -2.06 -1.33
C GLN A 17 -2.91 -1.72 -1.52
N LEU A 18 -3.60 -2.36 -2.46
CA LEU A 18 -5.04 -2.19 -2.66
C LEU A 18 -5.81 -2.62 -1.40
N CYS A 19 -5.55 -3.82 -0.89
CA CYS A 19 -6.19 -4.32 0.34
C CYS A 19 -5.95 -3.38 1.53
N PHE A 20 -4.72 -2.88 1.69
CA PHE A 20 -4.38 -1.91 2.72
C PHE A 20 -5.22 -0.63 2.62
N TRP A 21 -5.29 -0.02 1.44
CA TRP A 21 -5.99 1.23 1.25
C TRP A 21 -7.52 1.07 1.35
N LEU A 22 -8.09 -0.02 0.83
CA LEU A 22 -9.50 -0.33 1.02
C LEU A 22 -9.83 -0.50 2.51
N GLY A 23 -9.06 -1.32 3.22
CA GLY A 23 -9.26 -1.52 4.66
C GLY A 23 -9.10 -0.24 5.47
N PHE A 24 -8.20 0.67 5.06
CA PHE A 24 -8.07 1.98 5.70
C PHE A 24 -9.31 2.85 5.51
N ILE A 25 -9.82 2.94 4.28
CA ILE A 25 -11.03 3.74 3.97
C ILE A 25 -12.26 3.15 4.67
N GLU A 26 -12.44 1.83 4.63
CA GLU A 26 -13.53 1.14 5.31
C GLU A 26 -13.47 1.39 6.83
N ALA A 27 -12.28 1.29 7.43
CA ALA A 27 -12.10 1.58 8.86
C ALA A 27 -12.52 3.02 9.19
N GLY A 28 -12.23 4.00 8.35
CA GLY A 28 -12.68 5.39 8.52
C GLY A 28 -14.20 5.56 8.50
N GLN A 29 -14.92 4.70 7.78
CA GLN A 29 -16.37 4.77 7.65
C GLN A 29 -17.12 4.05 8.78
N ILE A 30 -16.54 2.96 9.30
CA ILE A 30 -17.23 2.08 10.25
C ILE A 30 -16.71 2.18 11.69
N SER A 31 -15.56 2.82 11.91
CA SER A 31 -14.99 2.92 13.26
C SER A 31 -15.88 3.77 14.15
N PRO A 32 -16.17 3.32 15.38
CA PRO A 32 -17.00 4.07 16.31
C PRO A 32 -16.31 5.34 16.82
N ASP A 33 -14.98 5.38 16.81
CA ASP A 33 -14.17 6.54 17.13
C ASP A 33 -12.79 6.51 16.42
N TYR A 34 -12.09 7.64 16.49
CA TYR A 34 -10.76 7.82 15.89
C TYR A 34 -9.66 6.97 16.56
N LYS A 35 -9.86 6.48 17.80
CA LYS A 35 -8.85 5.67 18.50
C LYS A 35 -8.84 4.25 17.93
N GLU A 36 -10.02 3.67 17.71
CA GLU A 36 -10.17 2.37 17.07
C GLU A 36 -9.72 2.43 15.62
N GLU A 37 -10.10 3.48 14.88
CA GLU A 37 -9.63 3.72 13.51
C GLU A 37 -8.09 3.75 13.44
N TYR A 38 -7.46 4.55 14.32
CA TYR A 38 -6.00 4.65 14.37
C TYR A 38 -5.33 3.33 14.76
N ARG A 39 -5.91 2.56 15.69
CA ARG A 39 -5.38 1.25 16.08
C ARG A 39 -5.43 0.28 14.91
N SER A 40 -6.54 0.22 14.19
CA SER A 40 -6.73 -0.61 13.00
C SER A 40 -5.73 -0.25 11.92
N LEU A 41 -5.53 1.04 11.63
CA LEU A 41 -4.51 1.53 10.70
C LEU A 41 -3.11 1.06 11.11
N VAL A 42 -2.70 1.24 12.37
CA VAL A 42 -1.36 0.83 12.83
C VAL A 42 -1.15 -0.68 12.64
N GLY A 43 -2.18 -1.49 12.89
CA GLY A 43 -2.17 -2.92 12.60
C GLY A 43 -1.99 -3.21 11.12
N ALA A 44 -2.79 -2.58 10.26
CA ALA A 44 -2.75 -2.76 8.80
C ALA A 44 -1.39 -2.36 8.20
N VAL A 45 -0.81 -1.23 8.61
CA VAL A 45 0.51 -0.79 8.12
C VAL A 45 1.59 -1.81 8.48
N LYS A 46 1.59 -2.33 9.72
CA LYS A 46 2.57 -3.36 10.14
C LYS A 46 2.42 -4.64 9.33
N LEU A 47 1.18 -5.10 9.12
CA LEU A 47 0.90 -6.28 8.31
C LEU A 47 1.40 -6.11 6.87
N TYR A 48 1.04 -4.99 6.24
CA TYR A 48 1.49 -4.64 4.90
C TYR A 48 3.02 -4.65 4.78
N MET A 49 3.72 -3.96 5.70
CA MET A 49 5.18 -3.89 5.67
C MET A 49 5.83 -5.27 5.83
N ASN A 50 5.28 -6.14 6.68
CA ASN A 50 5.76 -7.51 6.83
C ASN A 50 5.58 -8.31 5.54
N ILE A 51 4.41 -8.22 4.90
CA ILE A 51 4.13 -8.92 3.64
C ILE A 51 5.00 -8.40 2.50
N LYS A 52 5.11 -7.06 2.33
CA LYS A 52 6.02 -6.43 1.36
C LYS A 52 7.45 -6.94 1.56
N ASN A 53 7.97 -6.90 2.78
CA ASN A 53 9.33 -7.34 3.08
C ASN A 53 9.52 -8.83 2.80
N LYS A 54 8.52 -9.66 3.07
CA LYS A 54 8.53 -11.09 2.73
C LYS A 54 8.65 -11.27 1.21
N TYR A 55 7.81 -10.60 0.42
CA TYR A 55 7.87 -10.67 -1.05
C TYR A 55 9.17 -10.11 -1.63
N MET A 56 9.75 -9.08 -1.01
CA MET A 56 11.04 -8.51 -1.46
C MET A 56 12.24 -9.40 -1.10
N LYS A 57 12.17 -10.16 0.00
CA LYS A 57 13.23 -11.10 0.42
C LYS A 57 13.23 -12.41 -0.37
N HIS A 58 12.05 -12.88 -0.78
CA HIS A 58 11.97 -14.05 -1.64
C HIS A 58 12.34 -13.64 -3.07
N ASN A 59 13.37 -14.26 -3.64
CA ASN A 59 13.70 -14.14 -5.05
C ASN A 59 12.65 -14.88 -5.89
N LEU A 60 11.43 -14.34 -5.95
CA LEU A 60 10.36 -14.81 -6.83
C LEU A 60 10.66 -14.48 -8.31
N ASP A 61 11.79 -13.79 -8.58
CA ASP A 61 12.22 -13.40 -9.92
C ASP A 61 12.93 -14.55 -10.67
N ASP A 62 13.36 -15.63 -9.99
CA ASP A 62 13.94 -16.84 -10.64
C ASP A 62 12.97 -17.52 -11.63
N CYS A 63 11.71 -17.10 -11.65
CA CYS A 63 10.72 -17.56 -12.63
C CYS A 63 10.40 -16.55 -13.74
N ASN A 64 10.91 -15.30 -13.72
CA ASN A 64 10.43 -14.23 -14.60
C ASN A 64 11.50 -13.15 -14.91
N GLU A 65 12.52 -13.50 -15.69
CA GLU A 65 13.62 -12.63 -16.18
C GLU A 65 13.19 -11.32 -16.90
N LYS A 66 11.90 -11.06 -17.14
CA LYS A 66 11.44 -9.94 -17.99
C LYS A 66 10.42 -8.99 -17.34
N CYS A 67 10.39 -8.88 -16.02
CA CYS A 67 9.52 -7.91 -15.31
C CYS A 67 10.12 -6.49 -15.19
N PHE A 68 11.10 -6.14 -16.04
CA PHE A 68 11.81 -4.87 -15.97
C PHE A 68 10.94 -3.64 -16.32
N SER A 69 9.79 -3.84 -16.98
CA SER A 69 8.91 -2.77 -17.48
C SER A 69 7.45 -2.95 -17.03
N CYS A 70 7.21 -3.47 -15.81
CA CYS A 70 5.86 -3.66 -15.30
C CYS A 70 5.40 -2.43 -14.51
N ASP A 71 4.21 -1.89 -14.81
CA ASP A 71 3.62 -0.74 -14.11
C ASP A 71 3.48 -0.98 -12.60
N ASN A 72 3.28 -2.24 -12.18
CA ASN A 72 3.27 -2.62 -10.77
C ASN A 72 4.63 -2.39 -10.10
N ARG A 73 5.75 -2.61 -10.79
CA ARG A 73 7.09 -2.31 -10.25
C ARG A 73 7.24 -0.81 -10.01
N LEU A 74 6.89 0.00 -11.01
CA LEU A 74 6.93 1.45 -10.92
C LEU A 74 6.04 1.98 -9.80
N ARG A 75 4.82 1.45 -9.65
CA ARG A 75 3.93 1.78 -8.53
C ARG A 75 4.57 1.43 -7.19
N VAL A 76 5.13 0.23 -7.05
CA VAL A 76 5.76 -0.22 -5.79
C VAL A 76 6.95 0.68 -5.43
N GLU A 77 7.82 0.99 -6.38
CA GLU A 77 8.96 1.90 -6.16
C GLU A 77 8.48 3.32 -5.79
N LYS A 78 7.49 3.88 -6.50
CA LYS A 78 6.91 5.20 -6.17
C LYS A 78 6.20 5.22 -4.82
N SER A 79 5.58 4.11 -4.43
CA SER A 79 4.78 4.01 -3.20
C SER A 79 5.62 4.02 -1.93
N GLU A 80 6.90 3.65 -2.01
CA GLU A 80 7.75 3.40 -0.85
C GLU A 80 7.83 4.62 0.07
N LYS A 81 8.06 5.80 -0.51
CA LYS A 81 8.10 7.07 0.22
C LYS A 81 6.83 7.37 1.01
N TYR A 82 5.67 6.87 0.61
CA TYR A 82 4.40 7.12 1.32
C TYR A 82 4.29 6.23 2.54
N PHE A 83 4.60 4.94 2.40
CA PHE A 83 4.58 4.02 3.54
C PHE A 83 5.64 4.37 4.58
N GLU A 84 6.81 4.84 4.16
CA GLU A 84 7.84 5.40 5.05
C GLU A 84 7.30 6.61 5.84
N LYS A 85 6.69 7.59 5.15
CA LYS A 85 6.07 8.75 5.80
C LYS A 85 4.94 8.36 6.75
N ILE A 86 4.15 7.34 6.42
CA ILE A 86 3.11 6.82 7.32
C ILE A 86 3.76 6.26 8.60
N LEU A 87 4.85 5.48 8.48
CA LEU A 87 5.59 4.97 9.64
C LEU A 87 6.17 6.10 10.49
N GLU A 88 6.71 7.15 9.87
CA GLU A 88 7.19 8.35 10.57
C GLU A 88 6.07 9.04 11.36
N ILE A 89 4.89 9.23 10.74
CA ILE A 89 3.72 9.82 11.41
C ILE A 89 3.29 8.96 12.60
N ILE A 90 3.25 7.63 12.43
CA ILE A 90 2.88 6.70 13.50
C ILE A 90 3.85 6.80 14.68
N LYS A 91 5.15 6.87 14.42
CA LYS A 91 6.21 6.98 15.44
C LYS A 91 6.30 8.36 16.09
N ASN A 92 5.72 9.39 15.49
CA ASN A 92 5.82 10.75 16.01
C ASN A 92 5.01 10.92 17.31
N ASN A 93 5.67 11.17 18.44
CA ASN A 93 4.99 11.31 19.74
C ASN A 93 4.34 12.68 19.96
N PHE A 94 4.63 13.69 19.13
CA PHE A 94 4.07 15.03 19.26
C PHE A 94 2.67 15.17 18.65
N TYR A 95 2.23 14.21 17.83
CA TYR A 95 0.91 14.26 17.21
C TYR A 95 -0.10 13.43 17.99
N SER A 96 -1.27 14.03 18.25
CA SER A 96 -2.46 13.28 18.68
C SER A 96 -2.86 12.26 17.62
N ARG A 97 -3.58 11.21 18.01
CA ARG A 97 -4.04 10.16 17.09
C ARG A 97 -4.87 10.74 15.93
N GLU A 98 -5.77 11.67 16.23
CA GLU A 98 -6.56 12.41 15.25
C GLU A 98 -5.67 13.15 14.24
N LYS A 99 -4.65 13.88 14.72
CA LYS A 99 -3.71 14.60 13.86
C LYS A 99 -2.88 13.64 12.99
N LYS A 100 -2.56 12.44 13.50
CA LYS A 100 -1.89 11.40 12.73
C LYS A 100 -2.80 10.87 11.61
N LEU A 101 -4.03 10.51 11.93
CA LEU A 101 -5.03 10.07 10.95
C LEU A 101 -5.23 11.10 9.84
N ALA A 102 -5.47 12.36 10.20
CA ALA A 102 -5.66 13.44 9.22
C ALA A 102 -4.45 13.60 8.28
N LYS A 103 -3.22 13.44 8.79
CA LYS A 103 -2.01 13.46 7.97
C LYS A 103 -1.92 12.26 7.04
N ILE A 104 -2.36 11.08 7.48
CA ILE A 104 -2.34 9.86 6.68
C ILE A 104 -3.39 9.90 5.58
N TYR A 105 -4.60 10.43 5.83
CA TYR A 105 -5.59 10.68 4.78
C TYR A 105 -5.04 11.61 3.68
N ARG A 106 -4.36 12.70 4.06
CA ARG A 106 -3.70 13.58 3.07
C ARG A 106 -2.57 12.90 2.31
N LEU A 107 -1.87 11.93 2.93
CA LEU A 107 -0.88 11.13 2.22
C LEU A 107 -1.53 10.14 1.25
N HIS A 108 -2.69 9.61 1.58
CA HIS A 108 -3.46 8.75 0.68
C HIS A 108 -3.88 9.49 -0.60
N GLU A 109 -4.40 10.72 -0.46
CA GLU A 109 -4.77 11.55 -1.61
C GLU A 109 -3.58 11.77 -2.55
N LYS A 110 -2.42 12.15 -1.99
CA LYS A 110 -1.18 12.32 -2.75
C LYS A 110 -0.67 11.02 -3.36
N TYR A 111 -0.86 9.90 -2.67
CA TYR A 111 -0.51 8.58 -3.18
C TYR A 111 -1.32 8.26 -4.44
N ILE A 112 -2.64 8.50 -4.41
CA ILE A 112 -3.50 8.27 -5.58
C ILE A 112 -3.15 9.22 -6.72
N GLU A 113 -2.85 10.48 -6.43
CA GLU A 113 -2.44 11.47 -7.44
C GLU A 113 -1.15 11.07 -8.17
N GLU A 114 -0.13 10.59 -7.45
CA GLU A 114 1.18 10.29 -8.06
C GLU A 114 1.35 8.84 -8.54
N CYS A 115 0.69 7.88 -7.89
CA CYS A 115 0.76 6.46 -8.24
C CYS A 115 -0.42 5.98 -9.09
N GLY A 116 -1.41 6.83 -9.33
CA GLY A 116 -2.67 6.50 -10.01
C GLY A 116 -3.68 5.81 -9.10
N SER A 117 -4.92 5.67 -9.57
CA SER A 117 -5.94 4.88 -8.90
C SER A 117 -5.69 3.38 -9.13
N PHE A 118 -6.22 2.52 -8.26
CA PHE A 118 -6.26 1.08 -8.54
C PHE A 118 -7.36 0.71 -9.57
N SER A 119 -8.28 1.64 -9.85
CA SER A 119 -9.40 1.48 -10.78
C SER A 119 -9.05 1.78 -12.24
N ASP A 120 -7.83 2.25 -12.52
CA ASP A 120 -7.38 2.48 -13.89
C ASP A 120 -7.09 1.15 -14.58
N LYS A 121 -8.17 0.49 -15.04
CA LYS A 121 -8.33 -0.45 -16.18
C LYS A 121 -7.25 -1.49 -16.51
N GLU A 122 -6.19 -1.67 -15.74
CA GLU A 122 -5.04 -2.52 -16.09
C GLU A 122 -4.88 -3.74 -15.18
N LEU A 123 -5.36 -3.68 -13.94
CA LEU A 123 -5.30 -4.83 -13.01
C LEU A 123 -6.29 -5.96 -13.37
N PHE A 124 -7.33 -5.69 -14.18
CA PHE A 124 -8.46 -6.61 -14.38
C PHE A 124 -8.90 -6.81 -15.83
N LYS A 125 -8.09 -6.46 -16.84
CA LYS A 125 -8.41 -6.80 -18.24
C LYS A 125 -8.25 -8.32 -18.46
N LYS A 126 -9.37 -9.04 -18.26
CA LYS A 126 -9.60 -10.42 -18.69
C LYS A 126 -9.34 -10.58 -20.19
#